data_AF-A0A947RBE6-F1
#
_entry.id   AF-A0A947RBE6-F1
#
_cell.length_a   1.000
_cell.length_b   1.000
_cell.length_c   1.000
_cell.angle_alpha   90.00
_cell.angle_beta   90.00
_cell.angle_gamma   90.00
#
_symmetry.space_group_name_H-M   'P 1'
#
loop_
_entity.id
_entity.type
_entity.pdbx_description
1 polymer ?
#
loop_
_entity_poly.entity_id
_entity_poly.type
_entity_poly.pdbx_seq_one_letter_code
_entity_poly.pdbx_strand_id
1 'polypeptide(L)'
;MLKKSVMSHKNLFSGIFKFCPFLFLILLTAMQGISAGQIKNKYESIDNYALNASATATKSVKSLASYLTATAKNDTEKARAIYRWITENISYDVPMLLKGTPIWMSADQVLKKRISVCQGYAILFEELGKNAGLEVVTIPGFAKGYSYIPGGNDNESNHAWNAVKIDGEWELIDATWGAGYIDESGKYTRRLENHYFMTEPEELIYTHLPEDKKWQLM
;
A
#
# COMPACT_ATOMS: atom_id res chain seq x y z
N MET A 1 -48.10 -41.09 9.39
CA MET A 1 -48.13 -42.53 9.77
C MET A 1 -47.63 -43.33 8.56
N LEU A 2 -46.84 -44.39 8.79
CA LEU A 2 -46.09 -45.26 7.83
C LEU A 2 -44.67 -44.73 7.49
N LYS A 3 -43.58 -45.16 8.15
CA LYS A 3 -42.88 -46.46 8.34
C LYS A 3 -41.62 -46.54 7.45
N LYS A 4 -40.47 -46.57 8.13
CA LYS A 4 -39.11 -46.84 7.60
C LYS A 4 -39.03 -48.25 6.98
N SER A 5 -38.16 -48.44 6.00
CA SER A 5 -37.30 -49.64 5.93
C SER A 5 -36.08 -49.42 5.02
N VAL A 6 -34.94 -49.91 5.49
CA VAL A 6 -33.61 -49.92 4.88
C VAL A 6 -33.49 -51.15 3.98
N MET A 7 -32.70 -51.07 2.90
CA MET A 7 -32.02 -52.25 2.37
C MET A 7 -30.71 -51.89 1.67
N SER A 8 -29.62 -52.48 2.15
CA SER A 8 -28.29 -52.46 1.53
C SER A 8 -28.22 -53.54 0.45
N HIS A 9 -27.45 -53.33 -0.62
CA HIS A 9 -26.78 -54.42 -1.32
C HIS A 9 -25.43 -53.99 -1.90
N LYS A 10 -24.51 -54.96 -1.85
CA LYS A 10 -23.07 -54.89 -2.03
C LYS A 10 -22.68 -54.99 -3.51
N ASN A 11 -21.51 -54.41 -3.79
CA ASN A 11 -20.45 -54.84 -4.71
C ASN A 11 -20.79 -55.16 -6.16
N LEU A 12 -20.17 -54.44 -7.09
CA LEU A 12 -19.81 -54.97 -8.40
C LEU A 12 -18.45 -54.39 -8.86
N PHE A 13 -17.53 -55.30 -9.17
CA PHE A 13 -16.35 -55.18 -10.02
C PHE A 13 -15.03 -54.58 -9.51
N SER A 14 -14.22 -55.51 -9.01
CA SER A 14 -12.76 -55.60 -9.13
C SER A 14 -12.28 -55.53 -10.59
N GLY A 15 -11.28 -54.70 -10.85
CA GLY A 15 -10.47 -54.70 -12.08
C GLY A 15 -8.99 -54.56 -11.72
N ILE A 16 -8.22 -55.58 -12.09
CA ILE A 16 -6.81 -55.81 -11.80
C ILE A 16 -5.94 -55.01 -12.77
N PHE A 17 -4.97 -54.24 -12.28
CA PHE A 17 -3.75 -53.94 -13.03
C PHE A 17 -2.54 -54.11 -12.12
N LYS A 18 -1.67 -55.04 -12.50
CA LYS A 18 -0.39 -55.38 -11.88
C LYS A 18 0.72 -55.11 -12.90
N PHE A 19 1.75 -54.39 -12.45
CA PHE A 19 3.14 -54.30 -12.94
C PHE A 19 3.49 -53.55 -14.24
N CYS A 20 4.32 -52.50 -14.10
CA CYS A 20 5.70 -52.51 -14.60
C CYS A 20 6.56 -51.38 -13.93
N PRO A 21 7.58 -51.69 -13.10
CA PRO A 21 8.39 -50.70 -12.37
C PRO A 21 9.71 -50.36 -13.09
N PHE A 22 9.69 -50.27 -14.42
CA PHE A 22 10.87 -49.92 -15.24
C PHE A 22 10.50 -48.87 -16.29
N LEU A 23 10.08 -47.71 -15.82
CA LEU A 23 10.16 -46.42 -16.54
C LEU A 23 10.48 -45.30 -15.53
N PHE A 24 11.24 -45.66 -14.50
CA PHE A 24 11.75 -44.80 -13.44
C PHE A 24 13.22 -44.47 -13.75
N LEU A 25 13.48 -43.80 -14.87
CA LEU A 25 14.71 -43.07 -15.18
C LEU A 25 14.52 -42.45 -16.57
N ILE A 26 14.98 -41.21 -16.79
CA ILE A 26 14.80 -40.39 -18.02
C ILE A 26 13.51 -39.55 -18.08
N LEU A 27 13.08 -39.00 -16.93
CA LEU A 27 12.41 -37.68 -16.94
C LEU A 27 12.72 -36.90 -15.67
N LEU A 28 13.97 -37.00 -15.18
CA LEU A 28 14.45 -36.34 -13.97
C LEU A 28 15.60 -35.36 -14.24
N THR A 29 15.66 -34.71 -15.41
CA THR A 29 16.64 -33.66 -15.70
C THR A 29 16.09 -32.61 -16.68
N ALA A 30 15.02 -31.91 -16.30
CA ALA A 30 14.65 -30.62 -16.92
C ALA A 30 13.74 -29.80 -15.99
N MET A 31 14.08 -29.70 -14.70
CA MET A 31 13.55 -28.65 -13.83
C MET A 31 14.72 -28.01 -13.08
N GLN A 32 15.77 -27.64 -13.80
CA GLN A 32 16.74 -26.69 -13.31
C GLN A 32 16.33 -25.31 -13.82
N GLY A 33 15.87 -24.49 -12.88
CA GLY A 33 15.95 -23.03 -12.98
C GLY A 33 15.01 -22.36 -13.97
N ILE A 34 13.72 -22.26 -13.62
CA ILE A 34 13.06 -20.96 -13.84
C ILE A 34 13.31 -20.19 -12.54
N SER A 35 14.46 -19.54 -12.46
CA SER A 35 14.54 -18.34 -11.63
C SER A 35 13.55 -17.38 -12.26
N ALA A 36 12.38 -17.19 -11.63
CA ALA A 36 11.53 -16.06 -11.97
C ALA A 36 12.45 -14.85 -11.91
N GLY A 37 12.72 -14.22 -13.06
CA GLY A 37 13.55 -13.03 -13.11
C GLY A 37 12.99 -12.07 -12.08
N GLN A 38 13.69 -11.86 -10.98
CA GLN A 38 13.26 -10.91 -9.96
C GLN A 38 13.16 -9.58 -10.71
N ILE A 39 11.95 -9.05 -10.85
CA ILE A 39 11.77 -7.68 -11.35
C ILE A 39 12.60 -6.83 -10.40
N LYS A 40 13.72 -6.34 -10.91
CA LYS A 40 14.65 -5.54 -10.11
C LYS A 40 13.86 -4.33 -9.61
N ASN A 41 13.71 -4.20 -8.29
CA ASN A 41 13.11 -3.01 -7.71
C ASN A 41 13.99 -1.82 -8.10
N LYS A 42 13.52 -1.00 -9.05
CA LYS A 42 14.28 0.16 -9.56
C LYS A 42 14.62 1.17 -8.48
N TYR A 43 13.92 1.13 -7.34
CA TYR A 43 14.11 2.02 -6.20
C TYR A 43 14.93 1.41 -5.05
N GLU A 44 15.48 0.20 -5.19
CA GLU A 44 16.13 -0.52 -4.09
C GLU A 44 17.17 0.30 -3.32
N SER A 45 18.05 1.04 -4.00
CA SER A 45 19.06 1.87 -3.34
C SER A 45 18.46 3.02 -2.55
N ILE A 46 17.44 3.68 -3.11
CA ILE A 46 16.73 4.80 -2.48
C ILE A 46 15.92 4.29 -1.28
N ASP A 47 15.23 3.16 -1.45
CA ASP A 47 14.45 2.52 -0.40
C ASP A 47 15.36 2.14 0.78
N ASN A 48 16.48 1.47 0.50
CA ASN A 48 17.44 1.08 1.54
C ASN A 48 18.01 2.31 2.26
N TYR A 49 18.34 3.38 1.55
CA TYR A 49 18.83 4.61 2.18
C TYR A 49 17.77 5.24 3.09
N ALA A 50 16.53 5.36 2.61
CA ALA A 50 15.42 5.90 3.39
C ALA A 50 15.19 5.10 4.68
N LEU A 51 15.23 3.77 4.61
CA LEU A 51 15.04 2.88 5.76
C LEU A 51 16.14 2.99 6.84
N ASN A 52 17.31 3.54 6.49
CA ASN A 52 18.43 3.72 7.42
C ASN A 52 18.46 5.10 8.10
N ALA A 53 17.37 5.88 8.02
CA ALA A 53 17.28 7.19 8.66
C ALA A 53 17.51 7.11 10.18
N SER A 54 18.56 7.77 10.65
CA SER A 54 18.93 7.77 12.07
C SER A 54 17.93 8.54 12.95
N ALA A 55 18.00 8.31 14.27
CA ALA A 55 17.25 9.10 15.24
C ALA A 55 17.54 10.61 15.12
N THR A 56 18.76 10.99 14.75
CA THR A 56 19.11 12.40 14.51
C THR A 56 18.46 12.95 13.25
N ALA A 57 18.42 12.18 12.16
CA ALA A 57 17.74 12.59 10.94
C ALA A 57 16.23 12.81 11.18
N THR A 58 15.61 11.96 12.00
CA THR A 58 14.17 12.00 12.26
C THR A 58 13.72 12.98 13.36
N LYS A 59 14.60 13.89 13.81
CA LYS A 59 14.29 14.88 14.87
C LYS A 59 13.26 15.93 14.48
N SER A 60 13.21 16.30 13.21
CA SER A 60 12.30 17.32 12.67
C SER A 60 11.96 16.99 11.22
N VAL A 61 10.86 17.53 10.71
CA VAL A 61 10.48 17.38 9.29
C VAL A 61 11.63 17.85 8.38
N LYS A 62 12.21 19.01 8.68
CA LYS A 62 13.33 19.58 7.90
C LYS A 62 14.55 18.66 7.87
N SER A 63 15.02 18.20 9.03
CA SER A 63 16.19 17.31 9.10
C SER A 63 15.95 15.98 8.40
N LEU A 64 14.72 15.47 8.46
CA LEU A 64 14.37 14.23 7.80
C LEU A 64 14.32 14.41 6.28
N ALA A 65 13.68 15.47 5.78
CA ALA A 65 13.65 15.78 4.35
C ALA A 65 15.07 15.93 3.78
N SER A 66 15.95 16.67 4.48
CA SER A 66 17.35 16.81 4.08
C SER A 66 18.10 15.47 4.05
N TYR A 67 17.85 14.59 5.02
CA TYR A 67 18.43 13.25 5.00
C TYR A 67 17.91 12.45 3.80
N LEU A 68 16.59 12.26 3.69
CA LEU A 68 15.96 11.37 2.70
C LEU A 68 16.32 11.72 1.26
N THR A 69 16.63 12.99 0.99
CA THR A 69 16.95 13.46 -0.36
C THR A 69 18.44 13.58 -0.66
N ALA A 70 19.31 13.31 0.31
CA ALA A 70 20.76 13.52 0.17
C ALA A 70 21.42 12.68 -0.94
N THR A 71 20.84 11.52 -1.28
CA THR A 71 21.34 10.62 -2.32
C THR A 71 20.47 10.58 -3.57
N ALA A 72 19.33 11.30 -3.56
CA ALA A 72 18.39 11.33 -4.66
C ALA A 72 18.92 12.20 -5.81
N LYS A 73 18.76 11.71 -7.04
CA LYS A 73 19.30 12.34 -8.27
C LYS A 73 18.26 13.18 -9.00
N ASN A 74 16.98 12.94 -8.75
CA ASN A 74 15.85 13.60 -9.39
C ASN A 74 14.66 13.64 -8.43
N ASP A 75 13.60 14.33 -8.84
CA ASP A 75 12.43 14.55 -7.99
C ASP A 75 11.64 13.26 -7.74
N THR A 76 11.63 12.32 -8.69
CA THR A 76 11.05 10.97 -8.50
C THR A 76 11.73 10.23 -7.35
N GLU A 77 13.06 10.23 -7.29
CA GLU A 77 13.83 9.57 -6.23
C GLU A 77 13.62 10.27 -4.87
N LYS A 78 13.47 11.60 -4.84
CA LYS A 78 13.10 12.34 -3.61
C LYS A 78 11.72 11.91 -3.11
N ALA A 79 10.71 11.94 -3.99
CA ALA A 79 9.35 11.52 -3.65
C ALA A 79 9.33 10.06 -3.18
N ARG A 80 10.10 9.18 -3.83
CA ARG A 80 10.23 7.77 -3.44
C ARG A 80 10.84 7.59 -2.05
N ALA A 81 11.91 8.30 -1.73
CA ALA A 81 12.55 8.22 -0.42
C ALA A 81 11.57 8.62 0.70
N ILE A 82 10.80 9.70 0.48
CA ILE A 82 9.76 10.18 1.40
C ILE A 82 8.66 9.14 1.55
N TYR A 83 8.11 8.64 0.45
CA TYR A 83 7.09 7.60 0.43
C TYR A 83 7.55 6.36 1.20
N ARG A 84 8.75 5.86 0.90
CA ARG A 84 9.26 4.64 1.54
C ARG A 84 9.47 4.83 3.03
N TRP A 85 10.01 5.97 3.45
CA TRP A 85 10.20 6.25 4.86
C TRP A 85 8.86 6.32 5.61
N ILE A 86 7.86 7.03 5.06
CA ILE A 86 6.52 7.15 5.69
C ILE A 86 5.85 5.79 5.82
N THR A 87 5.80 5.01 4.74
CA THR A 87 5.14 3.69 4.70
C THR A 87 5.73 2.70 5.70
N GLU A 88 7.01 2.83 6.01
CA GLU A 88 7.66 2.03 7.05
C GLU A 88 7.42 2.56 8.47
N ASN A 89 7.44 3.88 8.66
CA ASN A 89 7.61 4.47 9.99
C ASN A 89 6.31 4.98 10.62
N ILE A 90 5.23 5.12 9.85
CA ILE A 90 3.93 5.56 10.37
C ILE A 90 2.99 4.35 10.43
N SER A 91 2.25 4.24 11.54
CA SER A 91 1.20 3.22 11.72
C SER A 91 -0.18 3.85 11.55
N TYR A 92 -1.14 3.08 11.03
CA TYR A 92 -2.49 3.59 10.88
C TYR A 92 -3.25 3.51 12.21
N ASP A 93 -3.87 4.60 12.63
CA ASP A 93 -4.64 4.69 13.88
C ASP A 93 -6.08 4.20 13.67
N VAL A 94 -6.26 2.87 13.70
CA VAL A 94 -7.60 2.26 13.57
C VAL A 94 -8.55 2.72 14.70
N PRO A 95 -8.15 2.75 15.98
CA PRO A 95 -9.03 3.27 17.03
C PRO A 95 -9.51 4.71 16.78
N MET A 96 -8.66 5.56 16.22
CA MET A 96 -9.01 6.93 15.85
C MET A 96 -9.95 6.97 14.63
N LEU A 97 -9.70 6.16 13.60
CA LEU A 97 -10.61 5.99 12.47
C LEU A 97 -12.01 5.63 12.95
N LEU A 98 -12.13 4.61 13.81
CA LEU A 98 -13.41 4.10 14.30
C LEU A 98 -14.16 5.04 15.23
N LYS A 99 -13.47 6.02 15.85
CA LYS A 99 -14.12 7.07 16.65
C LYS A 99 -14.90 8.08 15.80
N GLY A 100 -14.58 8.21 14.51
CA GLY A 100 -15.27 9.13 13.59
C GLY A 100 -14.98 10.63 13.79
N THR A 101 -14.21 11.01 14.81
CA THR A 101 -13.77 12.40 15.03
C THR A 101 -12.24 12.50 14.93
N PRO A 102 -11.69 12.80 13.73
CA PRO A 102 -10.25 12.88 13.55
C PRO A 102 -9.67 14.07 14.33
N ILE A 103 -8.71 13.78 15.19
CA ILE A 103 -7.81 14.78 15.78
C ILE A 103 -6.77 15.14 14.72
N TRP A 104 -6.89 16.33 14.15
CA TRP A 104 -5.93 16.84 13.18
C TRP A 104 -4.53 16.91 13.79
N MET A 105 -3.55 16.34 13.09
CA MET A 105 -2.15 16.35 13.51
C MET A 105 -1.29 17.13 12.52
N SER A 106 -0.35 17.92 13.04
CA SER A 106 0.71 18.53 12.23
C SER A 106 1.74 17.48 11.80
N ALA A 107 2.51 17.77 10.75
CA ALA A 107 3.59 16.88 10.29
C ALA A 107 4.59 16.55 11.42
N ASP A 108 4.99 17.52 12.25
CA ASP A 108 5.88 17.26 13.40
C ASP A 108 5.23 16.35 14.45
N GLN A 109 3.92 16.46 14.67
CA GLN A 109 3.20 15.57 15.58
C GLN A 109 3.13 14.14 15.02
N VAL A 110 2.86 13.97 13.73
CA VAL A 110 2.86 12.66 13.06
C VAL A 110 4.25 12.05 13.10
N LEU A 111 5.27 12.84 12.77
CA LEU A 111 6.67 12.44 12.86
C LEU A 111 6.98 11.95 14.29
N LYS A 112 6.67 12.75 15.31
CA LYS A 112 6.96 12.39 16.69
C LYS A 112 6.19 11.15 17.17
N LYS A 113 4.89 11.04 16.86
CA LYS A 113 4.03 9.96 17.37
C LYS A 113 4.15 8.66 16.58
N ARG A 114 4.58 8.69 15.32
CA ARG A 114 4.67 7.52 14.41
C ARG A 114 3.33 6.81 14.18
N ILE A 115 2.21 7.50 14.39
CA ILE A 115 0.86 6.97 14.21
C ILE A 115 -0.10 8.11 13.83
N SER A 116 -0.99 7.87 12.86
CA SER A 116 -2.04 8.81 12.45
C SER A 116 -3.08 8.12 11.54
N VAL A 117 -4.06 8.88 11.06
CA VAL A 117 -4.97 8.50 9.96
C VAL A 117 -4.53 9.15 8.65
N CYS A 118 -5.25 8.92 7.55
CA CYS A 118 -4.91 9.38 6.19
C CYS A 118 -4.42 10.84 6.11
N GLN A 119 -5.10 11.75 6.79
CA GLN A 119 -4.70 13.15 6.93
C GLN A 119 -3.24 13.35 7.37
N GLY A 120 -2.80 12.61 8.39
CA GLY A 120 -1.44 12.76 8.91
C GLY A 120 -0.38 12.20 7.98
N TYR A 121 -0.69 11.13 7.23
CA TYR A 121 0.18 10.63 6.17
C TYR A 121 0.32 11.67 5.06
N ALA A 122 -0.80 12.21 4.57
CA ALA A 122 -0.81 13.15 3.46
C ALA A 122 -0.07 14.45 3.80
N ILE A 123 -0.30 15.00 5.00
CA ILE A 123 0.38 16.23 5.45
C ILE A 123 1.86 15.98 5.76
N LEU A 124 2.24 14.82 6.29
CA LEU A 124 3.66 14.51 6.48
C LEU A 124 4.38 14.36 5.14
N PHE A 125 3.76 13.73 4.15
CA PHE A 125 4.33 13.62 2.80
C PHE A 125 4.48 15.00 2.16
N GLU A 126 3.44 15.83 2.21
CA GLU A 126 3.46 17.21 1.69
C GLU A 126 4.57 18.05 2.34
N GLU A 127 4.69 18.05 3.66
CA GLU A 127 5.67 18.87 4.36
C GLU A 127 7.11 18.37 4.15
N LEU A 128 7.34 17.05 4.08
CA LEU A 128 8.64 16.50 3.70
C LEU A 128 8.98 16.85 2.24
N GLY A 129 8.01 16.77 1.34
CA GLY A 129 8.17 17.12 -0.07
C GLY A 129 8.51 18.59 -0.27
N LYS A 130 7.78 19.50 0.37
CA LYS A 130 8.08 20.94 0.35
C LYS A 130 9.48 21.26 0.89
N ASN A 131 9.89 20.62 1.99
CA ASN A 131 11.25 20.77 2.53
C ASN A 131 12.34 20.16 1.60
N ALA A 132 11.96 19.24 0.71
CA ALA A 132 12.79 18.67 -0.33
C ALA A 132 12.80 19.49 -1.65
N GLY A 133 12.06 20.60 -1.69
CA GLY A 133 11.92 21.44 -2.89
C GLY A 133 10.96 20.86 -3.94
N LEU A 134 10.09 19.92 -3.57
CA LEU A 134 9.04 19.39 -4.43
C LEU A 134 7.78 20.26 -4.34
N GLU A 135 7.07 20.40 -5.46
CA GLU A 135 5.70 20.91 -5.47
C GLU A 135 4.75 19.76 -5.11
N VAL A 136 4.15 19.83 -3.91
CA VAL A 136 3.23 18.80 -3.40
C VAL A 136 1.98 19.45 -2.87
N VAL A 137 0.84 18.82 -3.10
CA VAL A 137 -0.47 19.21 -2.55
C VAL A 137 -1.12 18.02 -1.85
N THR A 138 -1.84 18.28 -0.77
CA THR A 138 -2.80 17.32 -0.20
C THR A 138 -4.13 17.42 -0.95
N ILE A 139 -4.68 16.29 -1.35
CA ILE A 139 -5.96 16.15 -2.04
C ILE A 139 -6.96 15.53 -1.07
N PRO A 140 -8.00 16.28 -0.63
CA PRO A 140 -9.13 15.70 0.07
C PRO A 140 -10.08 15.01 -0.93
N GLY A 141 -10.71 13.92 -0.49
CA GLY A 141 -11.69 13.22 -1.30
C GLY A 141 -12.30 12.00 -0.61
N PHE A 142 -12.89 11.16 -1.45
CA PHE A 142 -13.62 9.97 -1.05
C PHE A 142 -12.82 8.75 -1.45
N ALA A 143 -12.72 7.76 -0.55
CA ALA A 143 -12.10 6.49 -0.86
C ALA A 143 -13.00 5.30 -0.52
N LYS A 144 -12.93 4.27 -1.37
CA LYS A 144 -13.60 2.96 -1.16
C LYS A 144 -12.78 2.07 -0.22
N GLY A 145 -12.42 2.60 0.95
CA GLY A 145 -11.56 1.95 1.95
C GLY A 145 -12.32 1.06 2.93
N TYR A 146 -11.69 0.76 4.08
CA TYR A 146 -12.23 -0.14 5.12
C TYR A 146 -13.66 0.22 5.59
N SER A 147 -13.97 1.51 5.69
CA SER A 147 -15.27 2.01 6.15
C SER A 147 -16.30 2.23 5.03
N TYR A 148 -15.96 1.90 3.78
CA TYR A 148 -16.84 2.10 2.64
C TYR A 148 -18.01 1.11 2.63
N ILE A 149 -19.21 1.62 2.40
CA ILE A 149 -20.43 0.83 2.29
C ILE A 149 -21.09 1.17 0.95
N PRO A 150 -21.24 0.20 0.02
CA PRO A 150 -21.94 0.44 -1.24
C PRO A 150 -23.36 0.99 -1.00
N GLY A 151 -23.67 2.15 -1.59
CA GLY A 151 -24.96 2.82 -1.39
C GLY A 151 -25.10 3.54 -0.05
N GLY A 152 -24.01 3.66 0.72
CA GLY A 152 -23.93 4.44 1.95
C GLY A 152 -23.95 5.95 1.69
N ASN A 153 -23.96 6.72 2.78
CA ASN A 153 -23.94 8.17 2.73
C ASN A 153 -22.49 8.68 2.70
N ASP A 154 -22.00 9.05 1.52
CA ASP A 154 -20.65 9.59 1.28
C ASP A 154 -20.70 11.11 1.08
N ASN A 155 -21.44 11.83 1.92
CA ASN A 155 -21.60 13.29 1.77
C ASN A 155 -20.38 14.09 2.29
N GLU A 156 -19.46 13.46 3.02
CA GLU A 156 -18.27 14.10 3.56
C GLU A 156 -17.02 13.34 3.11
N SER A 157 -15.98 14.10 2.75
CA SER A 157 -14.68 13.55 2.39
C SER A 157 -14.11 12.73 3.54
N ASN A 158 -13.72 11.49 3.22
CA ASN A 158 -13.31 10.48 4.20
C ASN A 158 -11.86 10.04 4.02
N HIS A 159 -11.14 10.62 3.05
CA HIS A 159 -9.77 10.28 2.74
C HIS A 159 -8.95 11.48 2.27
N ALA A 160 -7.64 11.35 2.39
CA ALA A 160 -6.68 12.34 1.91
C ALA A 160 -5.42 11.65 1.40
N TRP A 161 -4.94 12.08 0.23
CA TRP A 161 -3.72 11.61 -0.42
C TRP A 161 -2.97 12.81 -1.02
N ASN A 162 -1.96 12.59 -1.86
CA ASN A 162 -1.17 13.66 -2.44
C ASN A 162 -1.11 13.62 -3.97
N ALA A 163 -0.90 14.79 -4.56
CA ALA A 163 -0.28 14.91 -5.87
C ALA A 163 1.08 15.62 -5.72
N VAL A 164 2.09 15.12 -6.42
CA VAL A 164 3.43 15.72 -6.52
C VAL A 164 3.74 16.02 -7.97
N LYS A 165 4.38 17.17 -8.23
CA LYS A 165 4.79 17.51 -9.59
C LYS A 165 6.17 16.94 -9.89
N ILE A 166 6.29 16.13 -10.92
CA ILE A 166 7.52 15.47 -11.37
C ILE A 166 7.68 15.76 -12.86
N ASP A 167 8.84 16.29 -13.26
CA ASP A 167 9.16 16.61 -14.67
C ASP A 167 8.10 17.47 -15.39
N GLY A 168 7.35 18.28 -14.64
CA GLY A 168 6.30 19.17 -15.15
C GLY A 168 4.87 18.65 -15.00
N GLU A 169 4.70 17.34 -14.76
CA GLU A 169 3.41 16.67 -14.68
C GLU A 169 3.02 16.33 -13.23
N TRP A 170 1.72 16.26 -12.94
CA TRP A 170 1.23 15.89 -11.61
C TRP A 170 1.06 14.38 -11.49
N GLU A 171 1.51 13.83 -10.38
CA GLU A 171 1.60 12.40 -10.13
C GLU A 171 0.92 12.06 -8.81
N LEU A 172 0.08 11.03 -8.79
CA LEU A 172 -0.75 10.69 -7.62
C LEU A 172 -0.04 9.70 -6.69
N ILE A 173 -0.04 10.00 -5.39
CA ILE A 173 0.59 9.17 -4.35
C ILE A 173 -0.36 9.06 -3.15
N ASP A 174 -0.59 7.83 -2.69
CA ASP A 174 -1.22 7.57 -1.39
C ASP A 174 -0.28 6.79 -0.46
N ALA A 175 0.43 7.52 0.41
CA ALA A 175 1.29 6.93 1.42
C ALA A 175 0.53 6.16 2.52
N THR A 176 -0.78 6.38 2.66
CA THR A 176 -1.63 5.67 3.63
C THR A 176 -1.88 4.25 3.19
N TRP A 177 -2.46 4.06 1.99
CA TRP A 177 -2.72 2.74 1.41
C TRP A 177 -1.42 2.08 0.94
N GLY A 178 -0.40 2.89 0.65
CA GLY A 178 0.98 2.46 0.45
C GLY A 178 1.65 1.81 1.65
N ALA A 179 1.22 2.14 2.86
CA ALA A 179 1.83 1.66 4.11
C ALA A 179 1.32 0.29 4.55
N GLY A 180 0.14 -0.12 4.07
CA GLY A 180 -0.48 -1.38 4.44
C GLY A 180 -1.99 -1.33 4.31
N TYR A 181 -2.65 -2.24 5.03
CA TYR A 181 -4.10 -2.40 4.97
C TYR A 181 -4.69 -2.73 6.34
N ILE A 182 -5.99 -2.53 6.47
CA ILE A 182 -6.79 -2.98 7.61
C ILE A 182 -7.53 -4.23 7.16
N ASP A 183 -7.38 -5.34 7.89
CA ASP A 183 -8.13 -6.56 7.60
C ASP A 183 -9.57 -6.52 8.14
N GLU A 184 -10.38 -7.53 7.81
CA GLU A 184 -11.78 -7.64 8.24
C GLU A 184 -11.97 -7.64 9.76
N SER A 185 -10.92 -7.96 10.53
CA SER A 185 -10.95 -7.91 12.00
C SER A 185 -10.68 -6.52 12.57
N GLY A 186 -10.42 -5.52 11.71
CA GLY A 186 -10.03 -4.18 12.12
C GLY A 186 -8.56 -4.07 12.52
N LYS A 187 -7.72 -5.04 12.15
CA LYS A 187 -6.29 -5.01 12.45
C LYS A 187 -5.50 -4.39 11.31
N TYR A 188 -4.73 -3.36 11.62
CA TYR A 188 -3.75 -2.79 10.69
C TYR A 188 -2.53 -3.70 10.53
N THR A 189 -2.16 -4.00 9.29
CA THR A 189 -0.95 -4.72 8.92
C THR A 189 -0.12 -3.87 7.98
N ARG A 190 1.10 -3.54 8.40
CA ARG A 190 2.08 -2.83 7.55
C ARG A 190 2.55 -3.74 6.42
N ARG A 191 2.47 -3.24 5.19
CA ARG A 191 3.00 -3.88 3.99
C ARG A 191 3.19 -2.80 2.93
N LEU A 192 4.41 -2.66 2.42
CA LEU A 192 4.68 -1.73 1.33
C LEU A 192 3.89 -2.13 0.09
N GLU A 193 3.02 -1.24 -0.38
CA GLU A 193 2.29 -1.39 -1.63
C GLU A 193 2.85 -0.40 -2.65
N ASN A 194 3.58 -0.88 -3.66
CA ASN A 194 4.16 0.01 -4.67
C ASN A 194 3.12 0.61 -5.63
N HIS A 195 1.93 -0.01 -5.72
CA HIS A 195 0.86 0.47 -6.59
C HIS A 195 0.45 1.92 -6.26
N TYR A 196 0.49 2.32 -4.98
CA TYR A 196 0.11 3.67 -4.53
C TYR A 196 1.22 4.73 -4.61
N PHE A 197 2.30 4.45 -5.34
CA PHE A 197 3.36 5.40 -5.63
C PHE A 197 3.37 5.74 -7.12
N MET A 198 2.91 6.96 -7.46
CA MET A 198 2.73 7.43 -8.84
C MET A 198 1.76 6.52 -9.59
N THR A 199 0.56 6.34 -9.00
CA THR A 199 -0.50 5.54 -9.61
C THR A 199 -1.12 6.30 -10.79
N GLU A 200 -1.33 5.60 -11.90
CA GLU A 200 -2.01 6.17 -13.05
C GLU A 200 -3.42 6.66 -12.66
N PRO A 201 -3.84 7.86 -13.09
CA PRO A 201 -5.13 8.42 -12.71
C PRO A 201 -6.33 7.52 -13.08
N GLU A 202 -6.27 6.86 -14.24
CA GLU A 202 -7.31 5.93 -14.72
C GLU A 202 -7.44 4.69 -13.84
N GLU A 203 -6.40 4.32 -13.10
CA GLU A 203 -6.45 3.24 -12.12
C GLU A 203 -6.93 3.75 -10.76
N LEU A 204 -6.38 4.87 -10.30
CA LEU A 204 -6.66 5.37 -8.95
C LEU A 204 -8.12 5.81 -8.79
N ILE A 205 -8.74 6.38 -9.84
CA ILE A 205 -10.12 6.90 -9.82
C ILE A 205 -11.19 5.86 -9.43
N TYR A 206 -10.92 4.57 -9.63
CA TYR A 206 -11.84 3.51 -9.21
C TYR A 206 -12.03 3.44 -7.69
N THR A 207 -11.01 3.86 -6.95
CA THR A 207 -10.96 3.81 -5.48
C THR A 207 -10.91 5.18 -4.84
N HIS A 208 -10.34 6.21 -5.49
CA HIS A 208 -10.13 7.55 -4.96
C HIS A 208 -10.84 8.60 -5.84
N LEU A 209 -11.82 9.29 -5.29
CA LEU A 209 -12.54 10.36 -5.97
C LEU A 209 -12.24 11.70 -5.27
N PRO A 210 -11.50 12.64 -5.89
CA PRO A 210 -11.19 13.92 -5.25
C PRO A 210 -12.44 14.81 -5.13
N GLU A 211 -12.46 15.68 -4.12
CA GLU A 211 -13.50 16.72 -4.00
C GLU A 211 -13.47 17.69 -5.20
N ASP A 212 -12.26 18.13 -5.58
CA ASP A 212 -12.04 18.96 -6.75
C ASP A 212 -11.68 18.09 -7.95
N LYS A 213 -12.55 18.09 -8.97
CA LYS A 213 -12.39 17.28 -10.19
C LYS A 213 -11.07 17.52 -10.92
N LYS A 214 -10.41 18.67 -10.77
CA LYS A 214 -9.11 18.92 -11.41
C LYS A 214 -8.04 17.92 -10.98
N TRP A 215 -8.17 17.36 -9.77
CA TRP A 215 -7.24 16.37 -9.24
C TRP A 215 -7.54 14.94 -9.69
N GLN A 216 -8.53 14.75 -10.57
CA GLN A 216 -8.69 13.48 -11.26
C GLN A 216 -7.59 13.26 -12.30
N LEU A 217 -6.96 14.33 -12.82
CA LEU A 217 -5.87 14.28 -13.80
C LEU A 217 -6.22 13.48 -15.08
N MET A 218 -7.48 13.52 -15.50
CA MET A 218 -8.02 12.89 -16.72
C MET A 218 -8.61 13.92 -17.68
#